data_AF-A0A1P8UWE6-F1
#
_entry.id   AF-A0A1P8UWE6-F1
#
_cell.length_a   1.000
_cell.length_b   1.000
_cell.length_c   1.000
_cell.angle_alpha   90.00
_cell.angle_beta   90.00
_cell.angle_gamma   90.00
#
_symmetry.space_group_name_H-M   'P 1'
#
loop_
_entity.id
_entity.type
_entity.pdbx_description
1 polymer ?
#
loop_
_entity_poly.entity_id
_entity_poly.type
_entity_poly.pdbx_seq_one_letter_code
_entity_poly.pdbx_strand_id
1 'polypeptide(L)'
;MPFADLPAPQQAGILCNDPAFQRFAATRSGYPGGQFTASAAAEYLRQCCRVESRRALASDEVATTRFQRLRTEFDAWAGRIATPR
;
A
#
# COMPACT_ATOMS: atom_id res chain seq x y z
N MET A 1 -1.98 -4.26 19.76
CA MET A 1 -1.10 -3.27 19.10
C MET A 1 -1.90 -2.55 18.04
N PRO A 2 -1.95 -1.21 18.02
CA PRO A 2 -2.50 -0.43 16.92
C PRO A 2 -1.78 -0.74 15.60
N PHE A 3 -2.47 -0.61 14.46
CA PHE A 3 -1.89 -0.86 13.14
C PHE A 3 -0.68 0.01 12.82
N ALA A 4 -0.63 1.23 13.37
CA ALA A 4 0.46 2.18 13.19
C ALA A 4 1.76 1.78 13.90
N ASP A 5 1.68 0.97 14.98
CA ASP A 5 2.84 0.52 15.76
C ASP A 5 3.51 -0.74 15.18
N LEU A 6 2.93 -1.34 14.14
CA LEU A 6 3.51 -2.53 13.52
C LEU A 6 4.72 -2.14 12.64
N PRO A 7 5.74 -2.99 12.51
CA PRO A 7 6.82 -2.77 11.54
C PRO A 7 6.27 -2.61 10.10
N ALA A 8 6.89 -1.74 9.30
CA ALA A 8 6.46 -1.48 7.92
C ALA A 8 6.24 -2.75 7.05
N PRO A 9 7.08 -3.82 7.14
CA PRO A 9 6.82 -5.06 6.42
C PRO A 9 5.51 -5.76 6.82
N GLN A 10 5.15 -5.67 8.10
CA GLN A 10 3.93 -6.27 8.63
C GLN A 10 2.70 -5.45 8.24
N GLN A 11 2.80 -4.11 8.32
CA GLN A 11 1.77 -3.20 7.81
C GLN A 11 1.51 -3.46 6.32
N ALA A 12 2.56 -3.56 5.51
CA ALA A 12 2.45 -3.87 4.08
C ALA A 12 1.77 -5.22 3.85
N GLY A 13 2.10 -6.24 4.65
CA GLY A 13 1.46 -7.55 4.57
C GLY A 13 -0.06 -7.50 4.82
N ILE A 14 -0.49 -6.79 5.86
CA ILE A 14 -1.92 -6.62 6.16
C ILE A 14 -2.60 -5.83 5.05
N LEU A 15 -1.97 -4.74 4.58
CA LEU A 15 -2.53 -3.88 3.53
C LEU A 15 -2.73 -4.64 2.21
N CYS A 16 -1.80 -5.52 1.82
CA CYS A 16 -1.94 -6.33 0.61
C CYS A 16 -3.13 -7.31 0.68
N ASN A 17 -3.55 -7.69 1.89
CA ASN A 17 -4.72 -8.55 2.10
C ASN A 17 -6.04 -7.74 2.18
N ASP A 18 -5.99 -6.41 2.22
CA ASP A 18 -7.19 -5.56 2.26
C ASP A 18 -7.85 -5.47 0.87
N PRO A 19 -9.13 -5.88 0.72
CA PRO A 19 -9.85 -5.79 -0.55
C PRO A 19 -9.98 -4.36 -1.11
N ALA A 20 -10.00 -3.34 -0.25
CA ALA A 20 -9.99 -1.95 -0.69
C ALA A 20 -8.65 -1.56 -1.31
N PHE A 21 -7.54 -1.98 -0.69
CA PHE A 21 -6.20 -1.73 -1.26
C PHE A 21 -5.99 -2.51 -2.56
N GLN A 22 -6.50 -3.74 -2.64
CA GLN A 22 -6.49 -4.54 -3.88
C GLN A 22 -7.22 -3.86 -5.04
N ARG A 23 -8.37 -3.22 -4.78
CA ARG A 23 -9.12 -2.44 -5.77
C ARG A 23 -8.42 -1.12 -6.14
N PHE A 24 -7.80 -0.47 -5.15
CA PHE A 24 -6.96 0.71 -5.38
C PHE A 24 -5.79 0.39 -6.31
N ALA A 25 -5.03 -0.67 -6.00
CA ALA A 25 -3.92 -1.14 -6.82
C ALA A 25 -4.38 -1.50 -8.23
N ALA A 26 -5.49 -2.25 -8.36
CA ALA A 26 -6.07 -2.59 -9.66
C ALA A 26 -6.42 -1.34 -10.49
N THR A 27 -7.09 -0.37 -9.87
CA THR A 27 -7.47 0.89 -10.53
C THR A 27 -6.24 1.69 -10.98
N ARG A 28 -5.22 1.78 -10.13
CA ARG A 28 -3.94 2.47 -10.45
C ARG A 28 -3.14 1.77 -11.53
N SER A 29 -3.24 0.44 -11.63
CA SER A 29 -2.62 -0.37 -12.67
C SER A 29 -3.40 -0.41 -13.99
N GLY A 30 -4.50 0.36 -14.13
CA GLY A 30 -5.28 0.42 -15.36
C GLY A 30 -6.37 -0.65 -15.47
N TYR A 31 -6.73 -1.31 -14.37
CA TYR A 31 -7.85 -2.25 -14.30
C TYR A 31 -8.98 -1.70 -13.40
N PRO A 32 -9.65 -0.61 -13.82
CA PRO A 32 -10.71 0.01 -13.04
C PRO A 32 -11.93 -0.93 -12.90
N GLY A 33 -12.51 -0.98 -11.69
CA GLY A 33 -13.61 -1.88 -11.37
C GLY A 33 -13.18 -3.32 -11.05
N GLY A 34 -11.90 -3.65 -11.25
CA GLY A 34 -11.33 -4.92 -10.86
C GLY A 34 -10.78 -4.96 -9.45
N GLN A 35 -10.40 -6.15 -9.00
CA GLN A 35 -9.75 -6.40 -7.73
C GLN A 35 -8.51 -7.29 -7.96
N PHE A 36 -7.37 -6.86 -7.44
CA PHE A 36 -6.16 -7.67 -7.44
C PHE A 36 -6.18 -8.74 -6.35
N THR A 37 -5.38 -9.79 -6.53
CA THR A 37 -5.10 -10.74 -5.44
C THR A 37 -4.09 -10.15 -4.46
N ALA A 38 -3.96 -10.76 -3.28
CA ALA A 38 -2.96 -10.33 -2.30
C ALA A 38 -1.52 -10.34 -2.86
N SER A 39 -1.20 -11.31 -3.72
CA SER A 39 0.11 -11.39 -4.37
C SER A 39 0.34 -10.26 -5.38
N ALA A 40 -0.68 -9.94 -6.19
CA ALA A 40 -0.62 -8.84 -7.16
C ALA A 40 -0.54 -7.47 -6.46
N ALA A 41 -1.29 -7.28 -5.38
CA ALA A 41 -1.19 -6.08 -4.54
C ALA A 41 0.20 -5.94 -3.90
N ALA A 42 0.81 -7.05 -3.47
CA ALA A 42 2.17 -7.05 -2.93
C ALA A 42 3.23 -6.76 -4.00
N GLU A 43 3.02 -7.18 -5.25
CA GLU A 43 3.87 -6.79 -6.38
C GLU A 43 3.77 -5.31 -6.70
N TYR A 44 2.55 -4.78 -6.77
CA TYR A 44 2.31 -3.35 -6.96
C TYR A 44 3.00 -2.51 -5.86
N LEU A 45 2.84 -2.89 -4.59
CA LEU A 45 3.49 -2.23 -3.47
C LEU A 45 5.02 -2.24 -3.60
N ARG A 46 5.61 -3.38 -3.99
CA ARG A 46 7.05 -3.52 -4.23
C ARG A 46 7.53 -2.59 -5.33
N GLN A 47 6.77 -2.48 -6.43
CA GLN A 47 7.07 -1.57 -7.54
C GLN A 47 7.00 -0.10 -7.09
N CYS A 48 5.96 0.30 -6.34
CA CYS A 48 5.83 1.66 -5.81
C CYS A 48 6.95 2.03 -4.84
N CYS A 49 7.33 1.11 -3.94
CA CYS A 49 8.37 1.34 -2.96
C CYS A 49 9.79 1.16 -3.54
N ARG A 50 9.91 0.60 -4.74
CA ARG A 50 11.16 0.16 -5.40
C ARG A 50 11.98 -0.81 -4.54
N VAL A 51 11.31 -1.84 -4.03
CA VAL A 51 11.94 -2.90 -3.24
C VAL A 51 11.60 -4.27 -3.80
N GLU A 52 12.54 -5.21 -3.73
CA GLU A 52 12.31 -6.59 -4.16
C GLU A 52 11.45 -7.37 -3.15
N SER A 53 11.53 -6.99 -1.88
CA SER A 53 10.83 -7.65 -0.77
C SER A 53 10.29 -6.65 0.23
N ARG A 54 9.09 -6.93 0.75
CA ARG A 54 8.48 -6.14 1.85
C ARG A 54 9.39 -6.04 3.08
N ARG A 55 10.32 -6.98 3.28
CA ARG A 55 11.29 -6.94 4.39
C ARG A 55 12.24 -5.75 4.28
N ALA A 56 12.55 -5.29 3.06
CA ALA A 56 13.40 -4.13 2.84
C ALA A 56 12.78 -2.84 3.40
N LEU A 57 11.46 -2.77 3.56
CA LEU A 57 10.79 -1.64 4.21
C LEU A 57 11.21 -1.44 5.68
N ALA A 58 11.81 -2.43 6.33
CA ALA A 58 12.33 -2.25 7.69
C ALA A 58 13.72 -1.60 7.74
N SER A 59 14.45 -1.61 6.62
CA SER A 59 15.87 -1.23 6.59
C SER A 59 16.17 -0.12 5.57
N ASP A 60 15.25 0.17 4.66
CA ASP A 60 15.34 1.23 3.66
C ASP A 60 14.37 2.36 4.01
N GLU A 61 14.94 3.47 4.50
CA GLU A 61 14.20 4.68 4.87
C GLU A 61 13.51 5.34 3.67
N VAL A 62 14.11 5.23 2.47
CA VAL A 62 13.54 5.75 1.23
C VAL A 62 12.32 4.92 0.83
N ALA A 63 12.43 3.60 0.91
CA ALA A 63 11.31 2.70 0.67
C ALA A 63 10.18 2.91 1.70
N THR A 64 10.52 3.14 2.96
CA THR A 64 9.55 3.50 4.02
C THR A 64 8.81 4.79 3.69
N THR A 65 9.54 5.82 3.26
CA THR A 65 8.95 7.10 2.86
C THR A 65 7.98 6.93 1.68
N ARG A 66 8.35 6.12 0.69
CA ARG A 66 7.46 5.79 -0.44
C ARG A 66 6.23 5.02 0.01
N PHE A 67 6.39 4.06 0.93
CA PHE A 67 5.26 3.32 1.50
C PHE A 67 4.30 4.24 2.25
N GLN A 68 4.80 5.20 3.03
CA GLN A 68 3.95 6.19 3.70
C GLN A 68 3.18 7.06 2.69
N ARG A 69 3.81 7.52 1.61
CA ARG A 69 3.13 8.24 0.53
C ARG A 69 2.04 7.40 -0.12
N LEU A 70 2.33 6.14 -0.43
CA LEU A 70 1.37 5.19 -1.00
C LEU A 70 0.15 5.00 -0.08
N ARG A 71 0.36 4.93 1.23
CA ARG A 71 -0.73 4.86 2.21
C ARG A 71 -1.59 6.12 2.18
N THR A 72 -0.98 7.30 2.18
CA THR A 72 -1.72 8.57 2.07
C THR A 72 -2.56 8.63 0.80
N GLU A 73 -2.01 8.19 -0.34
CA GLU A 73 -2.75 8.12 -1.60
C GLU A 73 -3.91 7.12 -1.56
N PHE A 74 -3.71 5.97 -0.91
CA PHE A 74 -4.77 4.99 -0.70
C PHE A 74 -5.87 5.55 0.20
N ASP A 75 -5.52 6.20 1.31
CA ASP A 75 -6.50 6.81 2.22
C ASP A 75 -7.26 7.95 1.54
N ALA A 76 -6.60 8.73 0.67
CA ALA A 76 -7.27 9.73 -0.18
C ALA A 76 -8.26 9.09 -1.15
N TRP A 77 -7.84 8.03 -1.86
CA TRP A 77 -8.71 7.31 -2.79
C TRP A 77 -9.89 6.63 -2.10
N ALA A 78 -9.66 6.06 -0.91
CA ALA A 78 -10.69 5.41 -0.11
C ALA A 78 -11.71 6.39 0.49
N GLY A 79 -11.54 7.71 0.26
CA GLY A 79 -12.39 8.76 0.83
C GLY A 79 -12.19 8.94 2.34
N ARG A 80 -11.10 8.43 2.91
CA ARG A 80 -10.77 8.59 4.34
C ARG A 80 -10.05 9.90 4.63
N ILE A 81 -9.44 10.51 3.61
CA ILE A 81 -8.98 11.90 3.68
C ILE A 81 -10.11 12.75 3.12
N ALA A 82 -10.83 13.44 4.00
CA ALA A 82 -11.61 14.59 3.60
C ALA A 82 -10.63 15.59 2.98
N THR A 83 -10.76 15.83 1.68
CA THR A 83 -10.11 16.95 0.99
C THR A 83 -10.23 18.18 1.89
N PRO A 84 -9.13 18.86 2.27
CA PRO A 84 -9.29 20.16 2.92
C PRO A 84 -9.99 21.05 1.89
N ARG A 85 -11.21 21.46 2.24
CA ARG A 85 -11.99 22.49 1.53
C ARG A 85 -11.35 23.86 1.69
#